data_AF-N8RNL2-F1
#
_entry.id   AF-N8RNL2-F1
#
_cell.length_a   1.000
_cell.length_b   1.000
_cell.length_c   1.000
_cell.angle_alpha   90.00
_cell.angle_beta   90.00
_cell.angle_gamma   90.00
#
_symmetry.space_group_name_H-M   'P 1'
#
loop_
_entity.id
_entity.type
_entity.pdbx_description
1 polymer ?
#
loop_
_entity_poly.entity_id
_entity_poly.type
_entity_poly.pdbx_seq_one_letter_code
_entity_poly.pdbx_strand_id
1 'polypeptide(L)'
;MKVIMIRSPMSVLEKDHIGYGWTKVNFSKYENATDVIAKINEEYTNGIGRHSNSIKRFFNLTTGDIVVVPLSKAIAIGIVNGKKSFDQNLAKAKACNLISVNFFRTNNGHILRIPRKSLTQGFESRLKVRKSNTNLTDFKKKLLESLIL
;
A
#
# COMPACT_ATOMS: atom_id res chain seq x y z
N MET A 1 -5.20 -13.88 -4.86
CA MET A 1 -4.62 -13.23 -3.68
C MET A 1 -3.18 -12.83 -3.95
N LYS A 2 -2.93 -11.52 -3.98
CA LYS A 2 -1.63 -10.90 -4.19
C LYS A 2 -1.02 -10.48 -2.85
N VAL A 3 0.29 -10.29 -2.82
CA VAL A 3 0.99 -9.61 -1.71
C VAL A 3 1.68 -8.38 -2.27
N ILE A 4 1.25 -7.18 -1.89
CA ILE A 4 1.78 -5.93 -2.43
C ILE A 4 2.36 -5.08 -1.32
N MET A 5 3.60 -4.61 -1.51
CA MET A 5 4.17 -3.59 -0.64
C MET A 5 3.63 -2.21 -1.02
N ILE A 6 2.95 -1.53 -0.10
CA ILE A 6 2.42 -0.17 -0.28
C ILE A 6 3.04 0.76 0.74
N ARG A 7 3.60 1.89 0.29
CA ARG A 7 4.15 2.92 1.19
C ARG A 7 3.02 3.86 1.59
N SER A 8 2.67 3.87 2.87
CA SER A 8 1.62 4.71 3.42
C SER A 8 2.02 5.20 4.82
N PRO A 9 1.67 6.44 5.21
CA PRO A 9 2.03 7.01 6.51
C PRO A 9 1.23 6.37 7.65
N MET A 10 1.79 6.36 8.85
CA MET A 10 1.17 5.77 10.04
C MET A 10 -0.22 6.35 10.35
N SER A 11 -0.40 7.66 10.15
CA SER A 11 -1.68 8.34 10.38
C SER A 11 -2.84 7.84 9.49
N VAL A 12 -2.52 7.15 8.39
CA VAL A 12 -3.50 6.51 7.51
C VAL A 12 -3.75 5.07 7.94
N LEU A 13 -2.69 4.37 8.36
CA LEU A 13 -2.77 3.01 8.90
C LEU A 13 -3.63 2.93 10.17
N GLU A 14 -3.48 3.89 11.08
CA GLU A 14 -4.24 3.94 12.35
C GLU A 14 -5.76 3.98 12.12
N LYS A 15 -6.18 4.49 10.96
CA LYS A 15 -7.58 4.55 10.51
C LYS A 15 -7.98 3.36 9.64
N ASP A 16 -7.19 2.29 9.59
CA ASP A 16 -7.45 1.08 8.79
C ASP A 16 -7.52 1.36 7.28
N HIS A 17 -6.61 2.19 6.79
CA HIS A 17 -6.42 2.45 5.37
C HIS A 17 -4.95 2.32 4.94
N ILE A 18 -4.73 2.09 3.65
CA ILE A 18 -3.51 2.46 2.95
C ILE A 18 -3.81 3.64 2.03
N GLY A 19 -2.80 4.46 1.77
CA GLY A 19 -2.93 5.66 0.96
C GLY A 19 -1.87 5.79 -0.13
N TYR A 20 -2.25 6.44 -1.24
CA TYR A 20 -1.37 6.75 -2.36
C TYR A 20 -1.63 8.18 -2.88
N GLY A 21 -0.57 8.85 -3.34
CA GLY A 21 -0.62 10.28 -3.61
C GLY A 21 -0.81 10.60 -5.09
N TRP A 22 -1.96 11.18 -5.44
CA TRP A 22 -2.27 11.82 -6.73
C TRP A 22 -3.44 12.80 -6.50
N THR A 23 -3.14 13.96 -5.90
CA THR A 23 -4.11 14.91 -5.31
C THR A 23 -5.11 15.53 -6.28
N LYS A 24 -4.88 15.50 -7.58
CA LYS A 24 -5.83 16.01 -8.60
C LYS A 24 -6.77 14.92 -9.12
N VAL A 25 -6.51 13.65 -8.81
CA VAL A 25 -7.24 12.52 -9.38
C VAL A 25 -7.77 11.63 -8.25
N ASN A 26 -9.09 11.60 -8.11
CA ASN A 26 -9.78 10.74 -7.16
C ASN A 26 -9.98 9.34 -7.78
N PHE A 27 -9.21 8.36 -7.32
CA PHE A 27 -9.21 7.00 -7.85
C PHE A 27 -10.53 6.27 -7.61
N SER A 28 -11.32 6.66 -6.59
CA SER A 28 -12.61 6.01 -6.31
C SER A 28 -13.71 6.32 -7.34
N LYS A 29 -13.46 7.26 -8.27
CA LYS A 29 -14.39 7.61 -9.36
C LYS A 29 -14.18 6.80 -10.65
N TYR A 30 -13.27 5.84 -10.65
CA TYR A 30 -12.90 5.10 -11.84
C TYR A 30 -13.08 3.59 -11.62
N GLU A 31 -13.45 2.90 -12.69
CA GLU A 31 -13.63 1.43 -12.71
C GLU A 31 -12.31 0.70 -12.96
N ASN A 32 -11.40 1.31 -13.74
CA ASN A 32 -10.15 0.67 -14.15
C ASN A 32 -8.95 1.62 -14.04
N ALA A 33 -7.76 1.01 -13.91
CA ALA A 33 -6.51 1.74 -13.76
C ALA A 33 -6.12 2.52 -15.03
N THR A 34 -6.59 2.12 -16.21
CA THR A 34 -6.27 2.80 -17.48
C THR A 34 -6.86 4.21 -17.48
N ASP A 35 -8.11 4.37 -17.03
CA ASP A 35 -8.78 5.67 -16.95
C ASP A 35 -8.15 6.58 -15.91
N VAL A 36 -7.72 6.02 -14.76
CA VAL A 36 -6.94 6.77 -13.76
C VAL A 36 -5.63 7.30 -14.37
N ILE A 37 -4.93 6.46 -15.13
CA ILE A 37 -3.67 6.84 -15.79
C ILE A 37 -3.92 7.93 -16.84
N ALA A 38 -4.98 7.80 -17.64
CA ALA A 38 -5.38 8.81 -18.61
C ALA A 38 -5.67 10.15 -17.92
N LYS A 39 -6.46 10.13 -16.83
CA LYS A 39 -6.75 11.36 -16.07
C LYS A 39 -5.50 11.99 -15.46
N ILE A 40 -4.56 11.19 -14.96
CA ILE A 40 -3.28 11.72 -14.45
C ILE A 40 -2.50 12.43 -15.55
N ASN A 41 -2.48 11.90 -16.78
CA ASN A 41 -1.79 12.54 -17.91
C ASN A 41 -2.47 13.85 -18.34
N GLU A 42 -3.78 13.98 -18.14
CA GLU A 42 -4.53 15.22 -18.38
C GLU A 42 -4.27 16.28 -17.31
N GLU A 43 -4.29 15.89 -16.03
CA GLU A 43 -4.28 16.82 -14.89
C GLU A 43 -2.89 17.29 -14.45
N TYR A 44 -1.83 16.55 -14.81
CA TYR A 44 -0.46 16.83 -14.39
C TYR A 44 0.41 17.20 -15.59
N THR A 45 1.11 18.34 -15.51
CA THR A 45 2.03 18.83 -16.55
C THR A 45 3.09 17.80 -16.96
N ASN A 46 3.58 17.00 -15.99
CA ASN A 46 4.59 15.96 -16.24
C ASN A 46 3.98 14.56 -16.48
N GLY A 47 2.65 14.47 -16.50
CA GLY A 47 1.88 13.24 -16.58
C GLY A 47 2.30 12.19 -15.54
N ILE A 48 2.12 10.92 -15.90
CA ILE A 48 2.34 9.77 -15.02
C ILE A 48 3.82 9.36 -14.85
N GLY A 49 4.68 9.70 -15.81
CA GLY A 49 6.07 9.25 -15.85
C GLY A 49 6.23 7.74 -15.61
N ARG A 50 7.12 7.36 -14.67
CA ARG A 50 7.43 5.94 -14.36
C ARG A 50 6.47 5.29 -13.35
N HIS A 51 5.33 5.92 -13.03
CA HIS A 51 4.43 5.47 -11.97
C HIS A 51 3.31 4.52 -12.41
N SER A 52 3.16 4.22 -13.71
CA SER A 52 2.11 3.36 -14.25
C SER A 52 1.95 2.03 -13.49
N ASN A 53 3.04 1.30 -13.28
CA ASN A 53 2.99 0.03 -12.54
C ASN A 53 2.62 0.21 -11.05
N SER A 54 2.97 1.32 -10.43
CA SER A 54 2.60 1.58 -9.03
C SER A 54 1.12 1.90 -8.89
N ILE A 55 0.55 2.64 -9.85
CA ILE A 55 -0.89 2.93 -9.94
C ILE A 55 -1.66 1.65 -10.17
N LYS A 56 -1.28 0.85 -11.18
CA LYS A 56 -1.93 -0.46 -11.44
C LYS A 56 -1.91 -1.36 -10.22
N ARG A 57 -0.77 -1.44 -9.50
CA ARG A 57 -0.65 -2.26 -8.28
C ARG A 57 -1.55 -1.78 -7.15
N PHE A 58 -1.63 -0.48 -6.92
CA PHE A 58 -2.48 0.08 -5.87
C PHE A 58 -3.97 -0.03 -6.23
N PHE A 59 -4.33 0.42 -7.43
CA PHE A 59 -5.71 0.49 -7.89
C PHE A 59 -6.36 -0.90 -7.99
N ASN A 60 -5.62 -1.89 -8.49
CA ASN A 60 -6.11 -3.26 -8.67
C ASN A 60 -6.01 -4.13 -7.40
N LEU A 61 -5.81 -3.52 -6.22
CA LEU A 61 -5.99 -4.23 -4.95
C LEU A 61 -7.48 -4.55 -4.76
N THR A 62 -7.73 -5.79 -4.38
CA THR A 62 -9.06 -6.36 -4.18
C THR A 62 -9.16 -7.03 -2.82
N THR A 63 -10.38 -7.23 -2.33
CA THR A 63 -10.63 -7.87 -1.03
C THR A 63 -9.87 -9.20 -0.92
N GLY A 64 -9.20 -9.38 0.22
CA GLY A 64 -8.38 -10.57 0.49
C GLY A 64 -6.92 -10.45 0.03
N ASP A 65 -6.54 -9.45 -0.78
CA ASP A 65 -5.12 -9.18 -1.05
C ASP A 65 -4.41 -8.73 0.23
N ILE A 66 -3.12 -9.10 0.35
CA ILE A 66 -2.28 -8.72 1.49
C ILE A 66 -1.50 -7.46 1.13
N VAL A 67 -1.50 -6.49 2.03
CA VAL A 67 -0.65 -5.31 1.95
C VAL A 67 0.43 -5.36 3.02
N VAL A 68 1.67 -5.09 2.59
CA VAL A 68 2.82 -4.93 3.48
C VAL A 68 3.22 -3.46 3.48
N VAL A 69 3.19 -2.81 4.63
CA VAL A 69 3.55 -1.40 4.75
C VAL A 69 4.91 -1.27 5.43
N PRO A 70 5.95 -0.77 4.74
CA PRO A 70 7.25 -0.58 5.34
C PRO A 70 7.23 0.61 6.29
N LEU A 71 7.58 0.38 7.57
CA LEU A 71 7.70 1.40 8.61
C LEU A 71 9.16 1.61 9.00
N SER A 72 9.46 2.63 9.81
CA SER A 72 10.81 2.77 10.40
C SER A 72 11.11 1.54 11.26
N LYS A 73 12.20 0.82 10.93
CA LYS A 73 12.68 -0.41 11.58
C LYS A 73 11.70 -1.60 11.64
N ALA A 74 10.50 -1.47 11.06
CA ALA A 74 9.46 -2.48 11.13
C ALA A 74 8.67 -2.58 9.80
N ILE A 75 7.70 -3.49 9.77
CA ILE A 75 6.59 -3.52 8.80
C ILE A 75 5.27 -3.62 9.56
N ALA A 76 4.19 -3.19 8.90
CA ALA A 76 2.82 -3.56 9.26
C ALA A 76 2.24 -4.41 8.12
N ILE A 77 1.27 -5.26 8.45
CA ILE A 77 0.59 -6.13 7.49
C ILE A 77 -0.91 -5.96 7.69
N GLY A 78 -1.65 -5.94 6.59
CA GLY A 78 -3.10 -5.95 6.63
C GLY A 78 -3.71 -6.67 5.44
N ILE A 79 -5.00 -6.97 5.56
CA ILE A 79 -5.82 -7.61 4.54
C ILE A 79 -6.75 -6.56 3.95
N VAL A 80 -6.73 -6.39 2.63
CA VAL A 80 -7.61 -5.45 1.94
C VAL A 80 -9.07 -5.86 2.16
N ASN A 81 -9.92 -4.90 2.56
CA ASN A 81 -11.37 -5.09 2.68
C ASN A 81 -12.15 -4.35 1.55
N GLY A 82 -11.45 -3.58 0.71
CA GLY A 82 -11.84 -3.30 -0.67
C GLY A 82 -12.47 -1.93 -0.96
N LYS A 83 -12.90 -1.16 0.04
CA LYS A 83 -13.53 0.15 -0.19
C LYS A 83 -12.48 1.21 -0.53
N LYS A 84 -12.57 1.76 -1.76
CA LYS A 84 -11.79 2.90 -2.24
C LYS A 84 -12.45 4.21 -1.79
N SER A 85 -11.64 5.19 -1.40
CA SER A 85 -12.11 6.54 -1.05
C SER A 85 -11.04 7.59 -1.34
N PHE A 86 -11.39 8.86 -1.16
CA PHE A 86 -10.49 9.98 -1.38
C PHE A 86 -10.65 11.03 -0.29
N ASP A 87 -9.52 11.50 0.24
CA ASP A 87 -9.47 12.55 1.26
C ASP A 87 -8.39 13.57 0.90
N GLN A 88 -8.83 14.77 0.51
CA GLN A 88 -7.94 15.87 0.14
C GLN A 88 -7.09 16.35 1.32
N ASN A 89 -7.54 16.17 2.56
CA ASN A 89 -6.79 16.60 3.75
C ASN A 89 -5.48 15.81 3.91
N LEU A 90 -5.37 14.63 3.29
CA LEU A 90 -4.17 13.79 3.27
C LEU A 90 -3.21 14.10 2.11
N ALA A 91 -3.48 15.16 1.32
CA ALA A 91 -2.63 15.59 0.23
C ALA A 91 -1.17 15.84 0.66
N LYS A 92 -0.97 16.54 1.79
CA LYS A 92 0.37 16.82 2.33
C LYS A 92 1.13 15.55 2.69
N ALA A 93 0.42 14.51 3.13
CA ALA A 93 0.98 13.20 3.46
C ALA A 93 1.17 12.28 2.22
N LYS A 94 0.86 12.78 1.01
CA LYS A 94 0.88 12.02 -0.25
C LYS A 94 0.06 10.73 -0.17
N ALA A 95 -1.10 10.79 0.48
CA ALA A 95 -1.93 9.63 0.81
C ALA A 95 -3.44 9.90 0.62
N CYS A 96 -3.80 10.76 -0.33
CA CYS A 96 -5.18 11.19 -0.56
C CYS A 96 -6.07 10.13 -1.21
N ASN A 97 -5.53 9.21 -2.01
CA ASN A 97 -6.28 8.07 -2.54
C ASN A 97 -6.17 6.90 -1.57
N LEU A 98 -7.30 6.40 -1.07
CA LEU A 98 -7.35 5.45 0.03
C LEU A 98 -7.95 4.11 -0.38
N ILE A 99 -7.45 3.04 0.23
CA ILE A 99 -8.06 1.71 0.22
C ILE A 99 -8.12 1.22 1.66
N SER A 100 -9.28 0.74 2.07
CA SER A 100 -9.52 0.22 3.41
C SER A 100 -8.93 -1.19 3.59
N VAL A 101 -8.37 -1.41 4.78
CA VAL A 101 -7.51 -2.55 5.13
C VAL A 101 -7.72 -2.91 6.58
N ASN A 102 -7.90 -4.19 6.87
CA ASN A 102 -7.88 -4.71 8.22
C ASN A 102 -6.42 -5.00 8.61
N PHE A 103 -5.79 -4.11 9.39
CA PHE A 103 -4.43 -4.34 9.88
C PHE A 103 -4.41 -5.31 11.07
N PHE A 104 -3.34 -6.11 11.16
CA PHE A 104 -3.05 -6.86 12.38
C PHE A 104 -2.73 -5.89 13.51
N ARG A 105 -3.25 -6.17 14.70
CA ARG A 105 -3.10 -5.33 15.89
C ARG A 105 -2.56 -6.16 17.07
N THR A 106 -1.89 -5.49 17.99
CA THR A 106 -1.53 -6.07 19.28
C THR A 106 -2.77 -6.19 20.17
N ASN A 107 -2.68 -6.92 21.28
CA ASN A 107 -3.77 -7.04 22.25
C ASN A 107 -4.27 -5.68 22.78
N ASN A 108 -3.42 -4.66 22.75
CA ASN A 108 -3.74 -3.30 23.18
C ASN A 108 -4.36 -2.45 22.05
N GLY A 109 -4.69 -3.05 20.90
CA GLY A 109 -5.34 -2.38 19.77
C GLY A 109 -4.41 -1.57 18.86
N HIS A 110 -3.10 -1.48 19.14
CA HIS A 110 -2.15 -0.78 18.28
C HIS A 110 -1.81 -1.60 17.04
N ILE A 111 -1.47 -0.94 15.93
CA ILE A 111 -0.97 -1.62 14.72
C ILE A 111 0.23 -2.50 15.10
N LEU A 112 0.16 -3.79 14.73
CA LEU A 112 1.24 -4.74 14.95
C LEU A 112 2.46 -4.33 14.12
N ARG A 113 3.57 -4.06 14.79
CA ARG A 113 4.84 -3.67 14.16
C ARG A 113 5.81 -4.82 14.22
N ILE A 114 5.98 -5.51 13.10
CA ILE A 114 6.91 -6.64 12.99
C ILE A 114 8.31 -6.08 12.74
N PRO A 115 9.30 -6.31 13.62
CA PRO A 115 10.65 -5.81 13.45
C PRO A 115 11.26 -6.33 12.14
N ARG A 116 11.96 -5.47 11.39
CA ARG A 116 12.62 -5.94 10.14
C ARG A 116 13.68 -7.01 10.40
N LYS A 117 14.29 -6.99 11.58
CA LYS A 117 15.31 -7.96 12.00
C LYS A 117 14.76 -9.36 12.25
N SER A 118 13.45 -9.50 12.46
CA SER A 118 12.82 -10.82 12.63
C SER A 118 12.41 -11.45 11.28
N LEU A 119 12.63 -10.75 10.16
CA LEU A 119 12.31 -11.23 8.83
C LEU A 119 13.53 -11.92 8.22
N THR A 120 13.30 -12.96 7.40
CA THR A 120 14.39 -13.61 6.66
C THR A 120 15.14 -12.61 5.77
N GLN A 121 16.47 -12.81 5.61
CA GLN A 121 17.35 -11.91 4.86
C GLN A 121 16.85 -11.61 3.43
N GLY A 122 16.24 -12.59 2.77
CA GLY A 122 15.64 -12.43 1.44
C GLY A 122 14.47 -11.44 1.42
N PHE A 123 13.60 -11.48 2.43
CA PHE A 123 12.46 -10.56 2.54
C PHE A 123 12.91 -9.15 2.94
N GLU A 124 13.88 -9.04 3.85
CA GLU A 124 14.48 -7.77 4.26
C GLU A 124 15.08 -7.00 3.06
N SER A 125 15.77 -7.72 2.14
CA SER A 125 16.39 -7.12 0.95
C SER A 125 15.37 -6.45 0.01
N ARG A 126 14.16 -7.01 -0.11
CA ARG A 126 13.09 -6.47 -0.97
C ARG A 126 12.35 -5.31 -0.32
N LEU A 127 12.30 -5.26 1.02
CA LEU A 127 11.84 -4.07 1.76
C LEU A 127 12.78 -2.85 1.56
N LYS A 128 14.03 -3.07 1.14
CA LYS A 128 14.98 -2.00 0.78
C LYS A 128 14.72 -1.39 -0.60
N VAL A 129 13.80 -1.94 -1.43
CA VAL A 129 13.45 -1.33 -2.73
C VAL A 129 12.79 0.04 -2.50
N ARG A 130 13.51 1.09 -2.90
CA ARG A 130 13.35 2.45 -2.35
C ARG A 130 12.24 3.32 -2.95
N LYS A 131 11.58 2.97 -4.08
CA LYS A 131 10.82 3.99 -4.83
C LYS A 131 9.38 3.68 -5.29
N SER A 132 8.91 2.43 -5.26
CA SER A 132 7.59 2.09 -5.84
C SER A 132 6.82 1.07 -5.02
N ASN A 133 5.51 0.98 -5.28
CA ASN A 133 4.69 -0.13 -4.81
C ASN A 133 5.21 -1.41 -5.49
N THR A 134 5.49 -2.45 -4.72
CA THR A 134 6.24 -3.62 -5.20
C THR A 134 5.40 -4.88 -5.05
N ASN A 135 5.43 -5.75 -6.06
CA ASN A 135 4.83 -7.08 -5.95
C ASN A 135 5.73 -7.99 -5.12
N LEU A 136 5.18 -8.58 -4.06
CA LEU A 136 5.84 -9.54 -3.17
C LEU A 136 5.16 -10.92 -3.21
N THR A 137 4.27 -11.18 -4.17
CA THR A 137 3.44 -12.40 -4.22
C THR A 137 4.28 -13.67 -4.21
N ASP A 138 5.39 -13.71 -4.94
CA ASP A 138 6.30 -14.87 -5.00
C ASP A 138 6.95 -15.19 -3.64
N PHE A 139 6.90 -14.25 -2.68
CA PHE A 139 7.45 -14.39 -1.34
C PHE A 139 6.38 -14.67 -0.29
N LYS A 140 5.12 -14.88 -0.70
CA LYS A 140 4.00 -15.15 0.21
C LYS A 140 4.31 -16.29 1.18
N LYS A 141 4.89 -17.40 0.71
CA LYS A 141 5.25 -18.54 1.58
C LYS A 141 6.21 -18.12 2.69
N LYS A 142 7.32 -17.44 2.33
CA LYS A 142 8.33 -16.94 3.28
C LYS A 142 7.76 -15.89 4.24
N LEU A 143 6.84 -15.05 3.77
CA LEU A 143 6.14 -14.09 4.61
C LEU A 143 5.31 -14.80 5.68
N LEU A 144 4.51 -15.79 5.27
CA LEU A 144 3.69 -16.57 6.20
C LEU A 144 4.54 -17.36 7.20
N GLU A 145 5.64 -17.97 6.77
CA GLU A 145 6.61 -18.62 7.65
C GLU A 145 7.20 -17.65 8.68
N SER A 146 7.43 -16.38 8.31
CA SER A 146 7.95 -15.35 9.22
C SER A 146 6.90 -14.77 10.18
N LEU A 147 5.61 -15.11 9.98
CA LEU A 147 4.48 -14.67 10.80
C LEU A 147 4.02 -15.73 11.81
N ILE A 148 4.45 -16.98 11.64
CA ILE A 148 4.27 -18.05 12.62
C ILE A 148 5.44 -17.95 13.60
N LEU A 149 5.27 -17.16 14.64
CA LEU A 149 6.09 -17.13 15.85
C LEU A 149 5.19 -17.37 17.05
#